data_AF-A0A7X2N0W0-F1
#
_entry.id   AF-A0A7X2N0W0-F1
#
_cell.length_a   1.000
_cell.length_b   1.000
_cell.length_c   1.000
_cell.angle_alpha   90.00
_cell.angle_beta   90.00
_cell.angle_gamma   90.00
#
_symmetry.space_group_name_H-M   'P 1'
#
loop_
_entity.id
_entity.type
_entity.pdbx_description
1 polymer ?
#
loop_
_entity_poly.entity_id
_entity_poly.type
_entity_poly.pdbx_seq_one_letter_code
_entity_poly.pdbx_strand_id
1 'polypeptide(L)'
;MNVVLVQPVYSLEYDITAGLQMPLGLLSIATVTEKCGHNVHIVDLQKEININKLRKISEDLIKKFSQKILSLRPHVIGVSCMSVSYIFITYLLKRIHLIFIIFLIKKAL
;
A
#
# COMPACT_ATOMS: atom_id res chain seq x y z
N MET A 1 10.33 -8.61 14.31
CA MET A 1 10.59 -7.72 13.15
C MET A 1 9.35 -6.88 12.91
N ASN A 2 9.51 -5.62 12.47
CA ASN A 2 8.38 -4.78 12.06
C ASN A 2 8.08 -5.03 10.58
N VAL A 3 6.88 -5.49 10.28
CA VAL A 3 6.40 -5.73 8.91
C VAL A 3 5.34 -4.69 8.61
N VAL A 4 5.51 -3.93 7.53
CA VAL A 4 4.53 -2.95 7.09
C VAL A 4 3.88 -3.45 5.80
N LEU A 5 2.58 -3.66 5.85
CA LEU A 5 1.77 -4.09 4.72
C LEU A 5 1.02 -2.88 4.16
N VAL A 6 1.27 -2.52 2.92
CA VAL A 6 0.76 -1.30 2.29
C VAL A 6 -0.32 -1.68 1.27
N GLN A 7 -1.51 -1.11 1.46
CA GLN A 7 -2.57 -1.12 0.45
C GLN A 7 -2.45 0.19 -0.36
N PRO A 8 -2.06 0.12 -1.64
CA PRO A 8 -1.99 1.29 -2.49
C PRO A 8 -3.35 1.70 -3.03
N VAL A 9 -3.34 2.80 -3.77
CA VAL A 9 -4.51 3.33 -4.48
C VAL A 9 -4.55 2.73 -5.88
N TYR A 10 -5.69 2.13 -6.25
CA TYR A 10 -5.84 1.35 -7.50
C TYR A 10 -6.58 2.06 -8.62
N SER A 11 -7.27 3.18 -8.36
CA SER A 11 -7.97 3.94 -9.38
C SER A 11 -7.66 5.43 -9.27
N LEU A 12 -7.07 5.97 -10.34
CA LEU A 12 -7.05 7.41 -10.62
C LEU A 12 -7.82 7.74 -11.91
N GLU A 13 -8.14 6.71 -12.72
CA GLU A 13 -8.69 6.87 -14.08
C GLU A 13 -10.14 6.39 -14.21
N TYR A 14 -10.63 5.57 -13.27
CA TYR A 14 -12.03 5.12 -13.26
C TYR A 14 -12.76 5.79 -12.11
N ASP A 15 -13.93 6.35 -12.45
CA ASP A 15 -14.90 6.97 -11.55
C ASP A 15 -14.68 6.60 -10.09
N ILE A 16 -14.40 7.62 -9.28
CA ILE A 16 -13.95 7.51 -7.89
C ILE A 16 -15.07 6.96 -6.96
N THR A 17 -16.16 6.46 -7.56
CA THR A 17 -17.17 5.56 -6.96
C THR A 17 -16.64 4.18 -6.57
N ALA A 18 -15.41 3.80 -6.98
CA ALA A 18 -14.74 2.62 -6.43
C ALA A 18 -14.41 2.86 -4.95
N GLY A 19 -15.40 2.62 -4.10
CA GLY A 19 -15.31 2.79 -2.65
C GLY A 19 -14.13 2.06 -2.05
N LEU A 20 -13.72 2.52 -0.86
CA LEU A 20 -12.71 1.89 -0.01
C LEU A 20 -12.82 0.36 -0.05
N GLN A 21 -11.84 -0.30 -0.67
CA GLN A 21 -11.84 -1.75 -0.74
C GLN A 21 -11.13 -2.31 0.48
N MET A 22 -11.81 -3.19 1.20
CA MET A 22 -11.20 -3.89 2.33
C MET A 22 -10.01 -4.74 1.85
N PRO A 23 -8.79 -4.57 2.40
CA PRO A 23 -7.60 -5.25 1.91
C PRO A 23 -7.50 -6.69 2.44
N LEU A 24 -8.45 -7.56 2.07
CA LEU A 24 -8.56 -8.93 2.57
C LEU A 24 -7.26 -9.74 2.44
N GLY A 25 -6.57 -9.62 1.30
CA GLY A 25 -5.28 -10.30 1.10
C GLY A 25 -4.20 -9.85 2.09
N LEU A 26 -4.12 -8.56 2.41
CA LEU A 26 -3.18 -8.06 3.41
C LEU A 26 -3.59 -8.45 4.83
N LEU A 27 -4.89 -8.51 5.12
CA LEU A 27 -5.40 -8.97 6.41
C LEU A 27 -5.01 -10.43 6.68
N SER A 28 -5.16 -11.31 5.67
CA SER A 28 -4.72 -12.71 5.79
C SER A 28 -3.22 -12.83 6.03
N ILE A 29 -2.40 -12.06 5.31
CA ILE A 29 -0.95 -12.03 5.52
C ILE A 29 -0.63 -11.51 6.91
N ALA A 30 -1.29 -10.45 7.37
CA ALA A 30 -1.10 -9.90 8.70
C ALA A 30 -1.36 -10.95 9.78
N THR A 31 -2.49 -11.65 9.72
CA THR A 31 -2.85 -12.69 10.70
C THR A 31 -1.80 -13.80 10.78
N VAL A 32 -1.28 -14.29 9.64
CA VAL A 32 -0.24 -15.32 9.64
C VAL A 32 1.09 -14.77 10.16
N THR A 33 1.46 -13.56 9.74
CA THR A 33 2.71 -12.90 10.12
C THR A 33 2.76 -12.56 11.62
N GLU A 34 1.63 -12.14 12.19
CA GLU A 34 1.45 -11.93 13.64
C GLU A 34 1.57 -13.25 14.40
N LYS A 35 0.98 -14.34 13.90
CA LYS A 35 1.13 -15.69 14.49
C LYS A 35 2.59 -16.18 14.50
N CYS A 36 3.42 -15.70 13.59
CA CYS A 36 4.87 -15.95 13.57
C CYS A 36 5.66 -15.07 14.56
N GLY A 37 5.00 -14.25 15.38
CA GLY A 37 5.66 -13.40 16.38
C GLY A 37 6.25 -12.10 15.81
N HIS A 38 5.76 -11.64 14.65
CA HIS A 38 6.17 -10.37 14.07
C HIS A 38 5.19 -9.24 14.39
N ASN A 39 5.70 -8.01 14.45
CA ASN A 39 4.89 -6.81 14.68
C ASN A 39 4.40 -6.28 13.33
N VAL A 40 3.10 -6.35 13.06
CA VAL A 40 2.53 -6.03 11.74
C VAL A 40 1.75 -4.72 11.78
N HIS A 41 1.98 -3.87 10.78
CA HIS A 41 1.25 -2.62 10.57
C HIS A 41 0.62 -2.63 9.20
N ILE A 42 -0.69 -2.35 9.11
CA ILE A 42 -1.38 -2.19 7.83
C ILE A 42 -1.52 -0.70 7.54
N VAL A 43 -0.94 -0.25 6.43
CA VAL A 43 -1.04 1.14 5.94
C VAL A 43 -1.95 1.16 4.73
N ASP A 44 -3.18 1.62 4.93
CA ASP A 44 -4.16 1.80 3.87
C ASP A 44 -4.10 3.21 3.29
N LEU A 45 -3.52 3.34 2.11
CA LEU A 45 -3.35 4.62 1.41
C LEU A 45 -4.66 5.09 0.73
N GLN A 46 -5.65 4.21 0.54
CA GLN A 46 -6.95 4.59 -0.01
C GLN A 46 -7.69 5.53 0.93
N LYS A 47 -7.58 5.31 2.25
CA LYS A 47 -8.19 6.16 3.29
C LYS A 47 -7.62 7.57 3.34
N GLU A 48 -6.41 7.75 2.83
CA GLU A 48 -5.70 9.05 2.86
C GLU A 48 -5.98 9.91 1.64
N ILE A 49 -6.47 9.31 0.56
CA ILE A 49 -6.86 10.04 -0.64
C ILE A 49 -8.32 10.41 -0.47
N ASN A 50 -8.60 11.70 -0.29
CA ASN A 50 -9.95 12.20 -0.42
C ASN A 50 -10.38 12.01 -1.87
N ILE A 51 -11.19 10.97 -2.07
CA ILE A 51 -11.80 10.52 -3.32
C ILE A 51 -12.38 11.70 -4.13
N ASN A 52 -12.79 12.80 -3.50
CA ASN A 52 -13.41 13.93 -4.18
C ASN A 52 -12.44 15.06 -4.60
N LYS A 53 -11.12 14.99 -4.30
CA LYS A 53 -10.20 16.14 -4.49
C LYS A 53 -8.90 15.87 -5.27
N LEU A 54 -8.49 14.62 -5.48
CA LEU A 54 -7.19 14.34 -6.09
C LEU A 54 -7.35 13.86 -7.54
N ARG A 55 -7.18 14.80 -8.49
CA ARG A 55 -7.12 14.50 -9.94
C ARG A 55 -5.77 13.93 -10.37
N LYS A 56 -4.70 14.06 -9.57
CA LYS A 56 -3.34 13.58 -9.89
C LYS A 56 -2.58 13.21 -8.62
N ILE A 57 -1.76 12.16 -8.71
CA ILE A 57 -0.73 11.85 -7.71
C ILE A 57 0.39 12.90 -7.85
N SER A 58 0.66 13.64 -6.77
CA SER A 58 1.79 14.58 -6.70
C SER A 58 2.98 13.97 -5.99
N GLU A 59 4.18 14.52 -6.22
CA GLU A 59 5.38 14.10 -5.49
C GLU A 59 5.23 14.30 -3.98
N ASP A 60 4.52 15.34 -3.54
CA ASP A 60 4.25 15.61 -2.13
C ASP A 60 3.41 14.52 -1.48
N LEU A 61 2.44 13.96 -2.21
CA LEU A 61 1.62 12.85 -1.75
C LEU A 61 2.46 11.58 -1.59
N ILE A 62 3.33 11.30 -2.56
CA ILE A 62 4.28 10.17 -2.49
C ILE A 62 5.25 10.38 -1.31
N LYS A 63 5.74 11.60 -1.10
CA LYS A 63 6.61 11.96 0.02
C LYS A 63 5.90 11.72 1.36
N LYS A 64 4.67 12.20 1.52
CA LYS A 64 3.85 11.98 2.72
C LYS A 64 3.67 10.49 3.03
N PHE A 65 3.31 9.70 2.02
CA PHE A 65 3.13 8.25 2.19
C PHE A 65 4.43 7.53 2.54
N SER A 66 5.53 7.88 1.87
CA SER A 66 6.84 7.30 2.18
C SER A 66 7.28 7.61 3.62
N GLN A 67 7.09 8.85 4.09
CA GLN A 67 7.37 9.24 5.48
C GLN A 67 6.50 8.49 6.49
N LYS A 68 5.22 8.30 6.20
CA LYS A 68 4.31 7.51 7.06
C LYS A 68 4.76 6.05 7.17
N ILE A 69 5.19 5.44 6.06
CA ILE A 69 5.68 4.06 6.07
C ILE A 69 7.01 3.97 6.85
N LEU A 70 7.92 4.91 6.62
CA LEU A 70 9.23 4.95 7.27
C LEU A 70 9.16 5.25 8.77
N SER A 71 8.18 6.02 9.24
CA SER A 71 8.02 6.33 10.68
C SER A 71 7.70 5.08 11.51
N LEU A 72 7.16 4.03 10.90
CA LEU A 72 6.91 2.73 11.53
C LEU A 72 8.17 1.87 11.69
N ARG A 73 9.33 2.36 11.23
CA ARG A 73 10.62 1.64 11.24
C ARG A 73 10.49 0.20 10.71
N PRO A 74 10.00 0.02 9.47
CA PRO A 74 9.84 -1.30 8.86
C PRO A 74 11.17 -2.01 8.67
N HIS A 75 11.17 -3.32 8.90
CA HIS A 75 12.22 -4.23 8.46
C HIS A 75 11.87 -4.87 7.11
N VAL A 76 10.58 -5.12 6.91
CA VAL A 76 10.01 -5.67 5.67
C VAL A 76 8.82 -4.82 5.27
N ILE A 77 8.72 -4.52 3.98
CA ILE A 77 7.55 -3.87 3.41
C ILE A 77 6.91 -4.81 2.39
N GLY A 78 5.66 -5.18 2.67
CA GLY A 78 4.80 -5.88 1.73
C GLY A 78 3.86 -4.88 1.07
N VAL A 79 3.72 -4.93 -0.25
CA VAL A 79 2.75 -4.08 -0.97
C VAL A 79 1.85 -4.98 -1.80
N SER A 80 0.53 -4.82 -1.66
CA SER A 80 -0.43 -5.42 -2.59
C SER A 80 -0.43 -4.63 -3.89
N CYS A 81 -0.28 -5.30 -5.03
CA CYS A 81 -0.22 -4.65 -6.32
C CYS A 81 -1.26 -5.25 -7.26
N MET A 82 -2.10 -4.39 -7.85
CA MET A 82 -2.87 -4.69 -9.05
C MET A 82 -2.24 -3.98 -10.24
N SER A 83 -2.51 -4.46 -11.46
CA SER A 83 -1.93 -3.95 -12.71
C SER A 83 -1.96 -2.41 -12.83
N VAL A 84 -3.05 -1.78 -12.40
CA VAL A 84 -3.27 -0.33 -12.43
C VAL A 84 -2.46 0.47 -11.38
N SER A 85 -2.01 -0.16 -10.29
CA SER A 85 -1.25 0.51 -9.22
C SER A 85 0.27 0.44 -9.38
N TYR A 86 0.77 -0.30 -10.37
CA TYR A 86 2.20 -0.64 -10.49
C TYR A 86 3.11 0.60 -10.56
N ILE A 87 2.75 1.60 -11.36
CA ILE A 87 3.54 2.83 -11.53
C ILE A 87 3.63 3.62 -10.21
N PHE A 88 2.53 3.77 -9.50
CA PHE A 88 2.53 4.45 -8.20
C PHE A 88 3.41 3.73 -7.18
N ILE A 89 3.30 2.40 -7.12
CA ILE A 89 4.08 1.58 -6.21
C ILE A 89 5.58 1.68 -6.53
N THR A 90 5.99 1.65 -7.80
CA THR A 90 7.42 1.79 -8.14
C THR A 90 8.00 3.13 -7.70
N TYR A 91 7.27 4.24 -7.86
CA TYR A 91 7.70 5.54 -7.32
C TYR A 91 7.78 5.57 -5.80
N LEU A 92 6.79 4.98 -5.11
CA LEU A 92 6.78 4.89 -3.66
C LEU A 92 7.96 4.07 -3.13
N LEU A 93 8.20 2.90 -3.72
CA LEU A 93 9.26 1.97 -3.32
C LEU A 93 10.66 2.53 -3.61
N LYS A 94 10.85 3.25 -4.73
CA LYS A 94 12.12 3.90 -5.07
C LYS A 94 12.58 4.88 -3.97
N ARG A 95 11.66 5.49 -3.22
CA ARG A 95 11.99 6.40 -2.12
C ARG A 95 12.31 5.71 -0.80
N ILE A 96 11.91 4.45 -0.61
CA ILE A 96 11.93 3.79 0.69
C ILE A 96 13.19 2.92 0.89
N HIS A 97 13.92 2.54 -0.18
CA HIS A 97 15.22 1.84 -0.11
C HIS A 97 15.32 0.73 0.97
N LEU A 98 14.44 -0.27 0.91
CA LEU A 98 14.34 -1.38 1.87
C LEU A 98 14.19 -2.74 1.16
N ILE A 99 14.20 -3.84 1.92
CA ILE A 99 13.85 -5.17 1.37
C ILE A 99 12.33 -5.20 1.14
N PHE A 100 11.92 -5.42 -0.11
CA PHE A 100 10.51 -5.38 -0.53
C PHE A 100 10.02 -6.74 -1.01
N ILE A 101 8.82 -7.11 -0.57
CA ILE A 101 8.07 -8.24 -1.11
C ILE A 101 6.85 -7.68 -1.85
N ILE A 102 6.81 -7.87 -3.17
CA ILE A 102 5.68 -7.45 -4.01
C ILE A 102 4.71 -8.61 -4.09
N PHE A 103 3.49 -8.41 -3.60
CA PHE A 103 2.39 -9.36 -3.79
C PHE A 103 1.56 -8.93 -4.98
N LEU A 104 1.70 -9.63 -6.11
CA LEU A 104 0.81 -9.49 -7.25
C LEU A 104 -0.46 -10.29 -6.98
N ILE A 105 -1.52 -9.60 -6.58
CA ILE A 105 -2.85 -10.21 -6.49
C ILE A 105 -3.50 -9.99 -7.84
N LYS A 106 -3.43 -11.01 -8.71
CA LYS A 106 -4.16 -11.03 -9.96
C LYS A 106 -5.65 -11.10 -9.64
N LYS A 107 -6.43 -10.14 -10.16
CA LYS A 107 -7.90 -10.20 -10.08
C LYS A 107 -8.34 -11.53 -10.71
N ALA A 108 -8.92 -12.43 -9.92
CA ALA A 108 -9.76 -13.48 -10.49
C ALA A 108 -10.97 -12.76 -11.09
N LEU A 109 -11.20 -13.03 -12.38
CA LEU A 109 -12.19 -12.42 -13.27
C LEU A 109 -13.53 -12.11 -12.59
#